data_AF-A0A9D8C464-F1
#
_entry.id   AF-A0A9D8C464-F1
#
_cell.length_a   1.000
_cell.length_b   1.000
_cell.length_c   1.000
_cell.angle_alpha   90.00
_cell.angle_beta   90.00
_cell.angle_gamma   90.00
#
_symmetry.space_group_name_H-M   'P 1'
#
loop_
_entity.id
_entity.type
_entity.pdbx_description
1 polymer ?
#
loop_
_entity_poly.entity_id
_entity_poly.type
_entity_poly.pdbx_seq_one_letter_code
_entity_poly.pdbx_strand_id
1 'polypeptide(L)' 'MKILLVFVFFLVQVIAQAQCSICAKTAQQLGEGPADGMNTGILYLAFTPFLIVGYIGYRWWKKNRQG' A
#
# COMPACT_ATOMS: atom_id res chain seq x y z
N MET A 1 -8.50 -20.80 -14.59
CA MET A 1 -9.07 -19.43 -14.62
C MET A 1 -8.69 -18.55 -13.43
N LYS A 2 -8.85 -18.99 -12.17
CA LYS A 2 -8.52 -18.18 -10.98
C LYS A 2 -7.05 -17.69 -10.91
N ILE A 3 -6.09 -18.57 -11.20
CA ILE A 3 -4.65 -18.22 -11.21
C ILE A 3 -4.31 -17.21 -12.32
N LEU A 4 -4.94 -17.34 -13.49
CA LEU A 4 -4.77 -16.41 -14.61
C LEU A 4 -5.26 -15.01 -14.25
N LEU A 5 -6.42 -14.90 -13.59
CA LEU A 5 -6.96 -13.61 -13.13
C LEU A 5 -6.05 -12.93 -12.10
N VAL A 6 -5.48 -13.70 -11.17
CA VAL A 6 -4.49 -13.18 -10.20
C VAL A 6 -3.25 -12.67 -10.92
N PHE A 7 -2.73 -13.42 -11.89
CA PHE A 7 -1.56 -13.01 -12.67
C PHE A 7 -1.82 -11.74 -13.49
N VAL A 8 -2.97 -11.65 -14.16
CA VAL A 8 -3.39 -10.44 -14.89
C VAL A 8 -3.54 -9.25 -13.95
N PHE A 9 -4.12 -9.45 -12.75
CA PHE A 9 -4.23 -8.39 -11.75
C PHE A 9 -2.86 -7.81 -11.35
N PHE A 10 -1.85 -8.66 -11.16
CA PHE A 10 -0.48 -8.21 -10.85
C PHE A 10 0.18 -7.46 -12.02
N LEU A 11 -0.06 -7.89 -13.27
CA LEU A 11 0.47 -7.18 -14.46
C LEU A 11 -0.12 -5.78 -14.62
N VAL A 12 -1.39 -5.58 -14.29
CA VAL A 12 -2.06 -4.27 -14.36
C VAL A 12 -1.45 -3.27 -13.36
N GLN A 13 -0.91 -3.73 -12.24
CA GLN A 13 -0.26 -2.83 -11.26
C GLN A 13 1.04 -2.22 -11.80
N VAL A 14 1.75 -2.89 -12.71
CA VAL A 14 3.06 -2.43 -13.24
C VAL A 14 2.91 -1.18 -14.12
N ILE A 15 1.76 -1.00 -14.76
CA ILE A 15 1.47 0.12 -15.66
C ILE A 15 0.51 1.15 -15.04
N ALA A 16 0.14 0.98 -13.78
CA ALA A 16 -0.89 1.81 -13.15
C ALA A 16 -0.36 3.22 -12.85
N GLN A 17 -0.91 4.21 -13.55
CA GLN A 17 -0.83 5.62 -13.15
C GLN A 17 -1.69 5.82 -11.89
N ALA A 18 -1.46 6.88 -11.10
CA ALA A 18 -2.25 7.15 -9.90
C ALA A 18 -3.77 7.14 -10.21
N GLN A 19 -4.50 6.14 -9.71
CA GLN A 19 -5.91 5.91 -10.06
C GLN A 19 -6.88 6.83 -9.30
N CYS A 20 -6.42 7.48 -8.24
CA CYS A 20 -7.21 8.46 -7.51
C CYS A 20 -7.00 9.87 -8.08
N SER A 21 -8.06 10.44 -8.66
CA SER A 21 -8.09 11.80 -9.20
C SER A 21 -7.71 12.89 -8.19
N ILE A 22 -7.97 12.65 -6.89
CA ILE A 22 -7.57 13.54 -5.80
C ILE A 22 -6.04 13.58 -5.66
N CYS A 23 -5.39 12.42 -5.68
CA CYS A 23 -3.94 12.31 -5.52
C CYS A 23 -3.19 12.98 -6.67
N ALA A 24 -3.68 12.82 -7.90
CA ALA A 24 -3.11 13.48 -9.08
C ALA A 24 -3.22 15.01 -8.99
N LYS A 25 -4.39 15.53 -8.59
CA LYS A 25 -4.59 16.98 -8.42
C LYS A 25 -3.70 17.57 -7.33
N THR A 26 -3.57 16.86 -6.20
CA THR A 26 -2.70 17.30 -5.10
C THR A 26 -1.23 17.28 -5.53
N ALA A 27 -0.75 16.24 -6.22
CA ALA A 27 0.62 16.19 -6.73
C ALA A 27 0.96 17.38 -7.63
N GLN A 28 0.04 17.81 -8.50
CA GLN A 28 0.22 18.99 -9.35
C GLN A 28 0.38 20.31 -8.56
N GLN A 29 -0.10 20.38 -7.32
CA GLN A 29 0.03 21.55 -6.46
C GLN A 29 1.30 21.54 -5.60
N LEU A 30 2.01 20.42 -5.54
CA LEU A 30 3.09 20.15 -4.59
C LEU A 30 4.50 20.55 -5.07
N GLY A 31 4.65 20.90 -6.35
CA GLY A 31 5.95 21.15 -6.98
C GLY A 31 6.76 19.85 -7.20
N GLU A 32 7.81 19.90 -8.04
CA GLU A 32 8.53 18.72 -8.54
C GLU A 32 8.98 17.73 -7.44
N GLY A 33 9.61 18.21 -6.37
CA GLY A 33 10.14 17.33 -5.31
C GLY A 33 9.06 16.58 -4.51
N PRO A 34 8.11 17.28 -3.87
CA PRO A 34 7.05 16.63 -3.10
C PRO A 34 6.04 15.85 -3.95
N ALA A 35 5.86 16.22 -5.23
CA ALA A 35 4.99 15.49 -6.16
C ALA A 35 5.52 14.08 -6.45
N ASP A 36 6.84 13.92 -6.61
CA ASP A 36 7.48 12.65 -6.94
C ASP A 36 7.37 11.63 -5.79
N GLY A 37 7.43 12.10 -4.54
CA GLY A 37 7.31 11.27 -3.33
C GLY A 37 5.88 10.88 -2.93
N MET A 38 4.85 11.40 -3.60
CA MET A 38 3.48 11.32 -3.11
C MET A 38 2.89 9.90 -3.11
N ASN A 39 3.10 9.12 -4.18
CA ASN A 39 2.61 7.73 -4.26
C ASN A 39 3.26 6.84 -3.19
N THR A 40 4.55 7.05 -2.93
CA THR A 40 5.30 6.35 -1.87
C THR A 40 4.69 6.64 -0.51
N GLY A 41 4.32 7.90 -0.24
CA GLY A 41 3.63 8.29 0.99
C GLY A 41 2.27 7.61 1.17
N ILE A 42 1.47 7.53 0.09
CA ILE A 42 0.16 6.84 0.11
C ILE A 42 0.34 5.36 0.45
N LEU A 43 1.26 4.67 -0.23
CA LEU A 43 1.55 3.26 0.04
C LEU A 43 2.06 3.06 1.46
N TYR A 44 2.96 3.91 1.94
CA TYR A 44 3.46 3.86 3.31
C TYR A 44 2.31 3.94 4.32
N LEU A 45 1.42 4.93 4.18
CA LEU A 45 0.28 5.11 5.08
C LEU A 45 -0.74 3.96 4.95
N ALA A 46 -0.96 3.43 3.75
CA ALA A 46 -1.86 2.31 3.53
C ALA A 46 -1.36 1.00 4.16
N PHE A 47 -0.06 0.70 4.09
CA PHE A 47 0.52 -0.51 4.66
C PHE A 47 0.75 -0.43 6.17
N THR A 48 1.01 0.76 6.71
CA THR A 48 1.25 0.99 8.14
C THR A 48 0.22 0.33 9.08
N PRO A 49 -1.11 0.50 8.93
CA PRO A 49 -2.08 -0.11 9.84
C PRO A 49 -2.03 -1.65 9.82
N PHE A 50 -1.79 -2.26 8.66
CA PHE A 50 -1.66 -3.71 8.55
C PHE A 50 -0.41 -4.23 9.26
N LEU A 51 0.71 -3.50 9.14
CA LEU A 51 1.95 -3.85 9.85
C LEU A 51 1.77 -3.76 11.36
N ILE A 52 1.11 -2.70 11.85
CA ILE A 52 0.82 -2.52 13.28
C ILE A 52 -0.04 -3.67 13.80
N VAL A 53 -1.16 -3.96 13.14
CA VAL A 53 -2.07 -5.04 13.55
C VAL A 53 -1.38 -6.40 13.49
N GLY A 54 -0.61 -6.67 12.43
CA GLY A 54 0.17 -7.90 12.28
C GLY A 54 1.20 -8.08 13.39
N TYR A 55 1.93 -7.02 13.74
CA TYR A 55 2.90 -7.05 14.84
C TYR A 55 2.23 -7.33 16.20
N ILE A 56 1.15 -6.62 16.51
CA ILE A 56 0.38 -6.82 17.76
C ILE A 56 -0.17 -8.25 17.82
N GLY A 57 -0.81 -8.71 16.75
CA GLY A 57 -1.36 -10.06 16.66
C GLY A 57 -0.29 -11.15 16.84
N TYR A 58 0.87 -10.99 16.21
CA TYR A 58 2.00 -11.91 16.37
C TYR A 58 2.51 -11.95 17.81
N ARG A 59 2.68 -10.79 18.46
CA ARG A 59 3.11 -10.70 19.86
C ARG A 59 2.10 -11.36 20.81
N TRP A 60 0.81 -11.14 20.59
CA TRP A 60 -0.26 -11.75 21.37
C TRP A 60 -0.27 -13.28 21.21
N TRP A 61 -0.23 -13.79 19.99
CA TRP A 61 -0.19 -15.23 19.72
C TRP A 61 1.03 -15.90 20.35
N LYS A 62 2.21 -15.28 20.22
CA LYS A 62 3.45 -15.79 20.85
C LYS A 62 3.33 -15.86 22.37
N LYS A 63 2.74 -14.83 23.00
CA LYS A 63 2.50 -14.81 24.45
C LYS A 63 1.56 -15.95 24.88
N ASN A 64 0.46 -16.17 24.16
CA ASN A 64 -0.49 -17.24 24.50
C ASN A 64 0.03 -18.66 24.22
N ARG A 65 1.07 -18.82 23.40
CA ARG A 65 1.72 -20.13 23.17
C ARG A 65 2.83 -20.46 24.16
N GLN A 66 3.24 -19.49 24.98
CA GLN A 66 4.27 -19.64 26.00
C GLN A 66 3.68 -19.77 27.41
N GLY A 67 2.34 -19.81 27.52
CA GLY A 67 1.59 -20.11 28.74
C GLY A 67 1.00 -21.51 28.71
#